data_AF-B4M3Y3-F1
#
_entry.id   AF-B4M3Y3-F1
#
_cell.length_a   1.000
_cell.length_b   1.000
_cell.length_c   1.000
_cell.angle_alpha   90.00
_cell.angle_beta   90.00
_cell.angle_gamma   90.00
#
_symmetry.space_group_name_H-M   'P 1'
#
loop_
_entity.id
_entity.type
_entity.pdbx_description
1 polymer ?
#
loop_
_entity_poly.entity_id
_entity_poly.type
_entity_poly.pdbx_seq_one_letter_code
_entity_poly.pdbx_strand_id
1 'polypeptide(L)'
;MFYLYYFYYCRSKGPQIYRNRCAEQDFGEQRIMADYFEELGHTPTGPEGANDFDRHYRRLQVLAIMNGIDMEIEVPEASKRAIEALPIHDIAADEVKEDFECAVCKEPAQAGDKFKILPCKHEFHEECILLWLKKANSCPICRFIFETDDEVYEELRRFQQDADNRRQRQDNLMNSMFG
;
A
#
# COMPACT_ATOMS: atom_id res chain seq x y z
N MET A 1 60.33 -15.73 26.62
CA MET A 1 60.92 -16.02 25.28
C MET A 1 60.03 -17.06 24.64
N PHE A 2 59.21 -16.85 23.62
CA PHE A 2 59.03 -15.82 22.61
C PHE A 2 57.53 -15.93 22.21
N TYR A 3 56.87 -14.80 21.95
CA TYR A 3 55.85 -14.60 20.89
C TYR A 3 54.66 -15.59 20.83
N LEU A 4 53.43 -15.15 21.16
CA LEU A 4 52.46 -14.62 20.17
C LEU A 4 52.40 -15.46 18.88
N TYR A 5 51.28 -16.16 18.66
CA TYR A 5 50.50 -16.16 17.40
C TYR A 5 49.30 -17.14 17.50
N TYR A 6 48.07 -16.61 17.34
CA TYR A 6 46.77 -17.28 17.07
C TYR A 6 46.31 -18.36 18.07
N PHE A 7 45.33 -18.15 18.97
CA PHE A 7 43.96 -17.73 18.72
C PHE A 7 43.40 -17.01 19.98
N TYR A 8 43.45 -15.68 19.99
CA TYR A 8 42.57 -14.88 20.81
C TYR A 8 41.31 -14.63 19.98
N TYR A 9 40.19 -15.27 20.33
CA TYR A 9 38.80 -14.78 20.27
C TYR A 9 37.84 -15.98 20.22
N CYS A 10 37.45 -16.49 21.39
CA CYS A 10 36.17 -17.16 21.53
C CYS A 10 35.36 -16.41 22.61
N ARG A 11 34.98 -15.17 22.26
CA ARG A 11 33.93 -14.41 22.94
C ARG A 11 33.22 -13.52 21.93
N SER A 12 32.36 -14.12 21.13
CA SER A 12 31.16 -13.53 20.50
C SER A 12 30.58 -14.53 19.51
N LYS A 13 29.26 -14.46 19.28
CA LYS A 13 28.39 -15.39 18.55
C LYS A 13 27.95 -16.55 19.46
N GLY A 14 26.82 -16.44 20.14
CA GLY A 14 25.49 -16.23 19.57
C GLY A 14 24.75 -17.58 19.65
N PRO A 15 23.44 -17.60 19.96
CA PRO A 15 22.73 -18.84 20.26
C PRO A 15 22.70 -19.75 19.03
N GLN A 16 22.95 -21.03 19.32
CA GLN A 16 22.94 -22.18 18.41
C GLN A 16 21.68 -22.23 17.56
N ILE A 17 21.75 -21.71 16.34
CA ILE A 17 20.84 -22.06 15.25
C ILE A 17 21.48 -23.19 14.45
N TYR A 18 20.99 -24.41 14.75
CA TYR A 18 20.96 -25.59 13.89
C TYR A 18 22.17 -25.82 12.97
N ARG A 19 23.21 -26.47 13.52
CA ARG A 19 24.13 -27.27 12.71
C ARG A 19 23.37 -28.48 12.16
N ASN A 20 23.01 -28.46 10.88
CA ASN A 20 22.65 -29.67 10.14
C ASN A 20 23.91 -30.53 9.99
N ARG A 21 24.09 -31.46 10.94
CA ARG A 21 24.97 -32.61 10.79
C ARG A 21 24.17 -33.66 10.04
N CYS A 22 24.56 -33.91 8.79
CA CYS A 22 24.11 -35.09 8.05
C CYS A 22 24.41 -36.33 8.90
N ALA A 23 23.36 -37.04 9.31
CA ALA A 23 23.43 -38.42 9.76
C ALA A 23 22.28 -39.13 9.05
N GLU A 24 22.68 -40.02 8.16
CA GLU A 24 21.85 -40.90 7.35
C GLU A 24 20.91 -41.71 8.24
N GLN A 25 19.62 -41.73 7.93
CA GLN A 25 18.73 -42.87 8.20
C GLN A 25 17.37 -42.66 7.54
N ASP A 26 17.06 -43.57 6.61
CA ASP A 26 15.78 -43.75 5.95
C ASP A 26 14.62 -43.88 6.94
N PHE A 27 13.69 -42.93 6.94
CA PHE A 27 12.33 -43.11 7.48
C PHE A 27 11.35 -42.28 6.65
N GLY A 28 10.22 -42.90 6.30
CA GLY A 28 9.31 -42.54 5.22
C GLY A 28 8.88 -41.08 5.09
N GLU A 29 8.76 -40.66 3.82
CA GLU A 29 7.83 -39.66 3.28
C GLU A 29 7.42 -38.54 4.25
N GLN A 30 8.42 -37.79 4.73
CA GLN A 30 8.16 -36.52 5.39
C GLN A 30 7.75 -35.51 4.32
N ARG A 31 6.44 -35.41 4.07
CA ARG A 31 5.82 -34.24 3.41
C ARG A 31 6.41 -33.00 4.06
N ILE A 32 7.21 -32.28 3.28
CA ILE A 32 7.85 -31.06 3.77
C ILE A 32 6.70 -30.07 3.96
N MET A 33 6.71 -29.24 5.01
CA MET A 33 5.66 -28.23 5.20
C MET A 33 5.48 -27.31 3.96
N ALA A 34 6.45 -27.27 3.05
CA ALA A 34 6.34 -26.64 1.73
C ALA A 34 5.21 -27.25 0.85
N ASP A 35 5.00 -28.57 0.89
CA ASP A 35 4.03 -29.28 0.04
C ASP A 35 2.57 -28.96 0.43
N TYR A 36 2.33 -28.64 1.72
CA TYR A 36 1.00 -28.26 2.22
C TYR A 36 0.55 -26.88 1.70
N PHE A 37 1.48 -25.95 1.54
CA PHE A 37 1.19 -24.61 1.02
C PHE A 37 0.82 -24.65 -0.47
N GLU A 38 1.51 -25.48 -1.25
CA GLU A 38 1.21 -25.68 -2.67
C GLU A 38 -0.14 -26.41 -2.90
N GLU A 39 -0.46 -27.44 -2.10
CA GLU A 39 -1.75 -28.16 -2.19
C GLU A 39 -2.97 -27.24 -1.94
N LEU A 40 -2.82 -26.21 -1.09
CA LEU A 40 -3.88 -25.23 -0.80
C LEU A 40 -3.81 -23.96 -1.66
N GLY A 41 -2.84 -23.85 -2.57
CA GLY A 41 -2.64 -22.64 -3.38
C GLY A 41 -2.24 -21.40 -2.56
N HIS A 42 -1.69 -21.60 -1.37
CA HIS A 42 -1.22 -20.52 -0.51
C HIS A 42 0.29 -20.34 -0.67
N THR A 43 0.73 -19.16 -1.08
CA THR A 43 2.17 -18.87 -1.09
C THR A 43 2.64 -18.60 0.35
N PRO A 44 3.69 -19.26 0.84
CA PRO A 44 4.26 -18.93 2.14
C PRO A 44 4.71 -17.47 2.09
N THR A 45 4.12 -16.66 2.97
CA THR A 45 4.62 -15.31 3.24
C THR A 45 6.06 -15.52 3.70
N GLY A 46 7.04 -14.87 3.07
CA GLY A 46 8.48 -15.23 3.15
C GLY A 46 9.10 -15.27 4.57
N PRO A 47 10.42 -15.17 4.74
CA PRO A 47 11.05 -15.28 6.07
C PRO A 47 10.51 -14.29 7.14
N GLU A 48 9.84 -13.22 6.72
CA GLU A 48 9.21 -12.19 7.56
C GLU A 48 7.67 -12.31 7.65
N GLY A 49 7.09 -13.21 6.87
CA GLY A 49 5.68 -13.20 6.50
C GLY A 49 4.65 -13.58 7.56
N ALA A 50 5.09 -14.23 8.64
CA ALA A 50 4.25 -14.47 9.82
C ALA A 50 4.38 -13.35 10.87
N ASN A 51 5.38 -12.47 10.73
CA ASN A 51 5.76 -11.45 11.71
C ASN A 51 5.51 -10.02 11.22
N ASP A 52 4.78 -9.84 10.12
CA ASP A 52 4.35 -8.52 9.64
C ASP A 52 3.22 -8.00 10.55
N PHE A 53 3.63 -7.46 11.70
CA PHE A 53 2.76 -6.88 12.70
C PHE A 53 1.86 -5.79 12.09
N ASP A 54 2.41 -4.99 11.18
CA ASP A 54 1.71 -3.87 10.56
C ASP A 54 0.59 -4.37 9.64
N ARG A 55 0.85 -5.39 8.81
CA ARG A 55 -0.19 -6.02 7.99
C ARG A 55 -1.27 -6.70 8.83
N HIS A 56 -0.89 -7.38 9.92
CA HIS A 56 -1.85 -8.04 10.79
C HIS A 56 -2.74 -7.00 11.50
N TYR A 57 -2.14 -5.93 12.03
CA TYR A 57 -2.85 -4.85 12.69
C TYR A 57 -3.85 -4.18 11.74
N ARG A 58 -3.42 -3.81 10.53
CA ARG A 58 -4.32 -3.26 9.49
C ARG A 58 -5.50 -4.19 9.20
N ARG A 59 -5.27 -5.50 9.13
CA ARG A 59 -6.34 -6.49 8.93
C ARG A 59 -7.32 -6.53 10.10
N LEU A 60 -6.83 -6.47 11.34
CA LEU A 60 -7.71 -6.38 12.52
C LEU A 60 -8.53 -5.08 12.52
N GLN A 61 -7.93 -3.95 12.15
CA GLN A 61 -8.65 -2.68 12.04
C GLN A 61 -9.76 -2.75 10.99
N VAL A 62 -9.47 -3.28 9.80
CA VAL A 62 -10.47 -3.44 8.73
C VAL A 62 -11.60 -4.36 9.18
N LEU A 63 -11.29 -5.48 9.82
CA LEU A 63 -12.31 -6.38 10.37
C LEU A 63 -13.17 -5.68 11.43
N ALA A 64 -12.57 -4.84 12.28
CA ALA A 64 -13.33 -4.06 13.26
C ALA A 64 -14.35 -3.14 12.56
N ILE A 65 -13.91 -2.39 11.55
CA ILE A 65 -14.80 -1.48 10.79
C ILE A 65 -15.90 -2.25 10.06
N MET A 66 -15.57 -3.38 9.41
CA MET A 66 -16.57 -4.21 8.73
C MET A 66 -17.66 -4.73 9.68
N ASN A 67 -17.32 -4.93 10.96
CA ASN A 67 -18.24 -5.34 12.01
C ASN A 67 -18.93 -4.16 12.73
N GLY A 68 -18.81 -2.94 12.20
CA GLY A 68 -19.50 -1.75 12.72
C GLY A 68 -18.84 -1.11 13.93
N ILE A 69 -17.55 -1.39 14.16
CA ILE A 69 -16.75 -0.66 15.15
C ILE A 69 -16.21 0.61 14.49
N ASP A 70 -16.57 1.77 15.04
CA ASP A 70 -16.06 3.06 14.60
C ASP A 70 -14.57 3.17 14.96
N MET A 71 -13.70 3.06 13.95
CA MET A 71 -12.26 3.15 14.07
C MET A 71 -11.70 3.97 12.90
N GLU A 72 -10.70 4.79 13.17
CA GLU A 72 -9.97 5.50 12.13
C GLU A 72 -8.86 4.61 11.58
N ILE A 73 -8.80 4.47 10.26
CA ILE A 73 -7.72 3.77 9.55
C ILE A 73 -6.92 4.79 8.78
N GLU A 74 -5.59 4.68 8.90
CA GLU A 74 -4.66 5.47 8.10
C GLU A 74 -4.80 5.09 6.62
N VAL A 75 -5.06 6.08 5.79
CA VAL A 75 -5.19 5.89 4.34
C VAL A 75 -3.80 5.57 3.78
N PRO A 76 -3.64 4.46 3.05
CA PRO A 76 -2.35 4.10 2.48
C PRO A 76 -1.95 5.00 1.31
N GLU A 77 -0.67 4.91 0.93
CA GLU A 77 -0.17 5.58 -0.26
C GLU A 77 -0.86 5.05 -1.53
N ALA A 78 -1.02 5.94 -2.51
CA ALA A 78 -1.49 5.48 -3.83
C ALA A 78 -0.47 4.52 -4.45
N SER A 79 -0.95 3.56 -5.24
CA SER A 79 -0.09 2.59 -5.89
C SER A 79 0.96 3.29 -6.76
N LYS A 80 2.22 2.85 -6.63
CA LYS A 80 3.34 3.49 -7.34
C LYS A 80 3.13 3.48 -8.85
N ARG A 81 2.55 2.38 -9.34
CA ARG A 81 2.16 2.20 -10.75
C ARG A 81 1.13 3.23 -11.21
N ALA A 82 0.11 3.52 -10.40
CA ALA A 82 -0.90 4.52 -10.76
C ALA A 82 -0.31 5.92 -10.82
N ILE A 83 0.64 6.25 -9.94
CA ILE A 83 1.33 7.55 -9.90
C ILE A 83 2.24 7.73 -11.12
N GLU A 84 3.01 6.70 -11.48
CA GLU A 84 3.94 6.71 -12.61
C GLU A 84 3.20 6.81 -13.95
N ALA A 85 2.02 6.20 -14.06
CA ALA A 85 1.19 6.24 -15.26
C ALA A 85 0.56 7.62 -15.54
N LEU A 86 0.65 8.59 -14.62
CA LEU A 86 0.05 9.91 -14.79
C LEU A 86 0.80 10.72 -15.85
N PRO A 87 0.09 11.27 -16.86
CA PRO A 87 0.69 12.12 -17.88
C PRO A 87 1.31 13.37 -17.27
N ILE A 88 2.48 13.74 -17.79
CA ILE A 88 3.23 14.94 -17.42
C ILE A 88 3.02 15.97 -18.53
N HIS A 89 2.73 17.19 -18.14
CA HIS A 89 2.57 18.36 -18.98
C HIS A 89 3.63 19.39 -18.57
N ASP A 90 4.52 19.74 -19.49
CA ASP A 90 5.53 20.77 -19.28
C ASP A 90 4.97 22.11 -19.76
N ILE A 91 4.98 23.14 -18.91
CA ILE A 91 4.46 24.46 -19.28
C ILE A 91 5.50 25.21 -20.11
N ALA A 92 5.21 25.40 -21.40
CA ALA A 92 6.01 26.24 -22.26
C ALA A 92 5.84 27.72 -21.89
N ALA A 93 6.87 28.54 -22.14
CA ALA A 93 6.83 29.98 -21.85
C ALA A 93 5.68 30.72 -22.57
N ASP A 94 5.24 30.19 -23.71
CA ASP A 94 4.15 30.75 -24.52
C ASP A 94 2.75 30.32 -24.03
N GLU A 95 2.68 29.34 -23.11
CA GLU A 95 1.44 28.76 -22.58
C GLU A 95 1.16 29.14 -21.13
N VAL A 96 2.03 29.94 -20.50
CA VAL A 96 1.81 30.48 -19.16
C VAL A 96 0.58 31.39 -19.17
N LYS A 97 -0.59 30.81 -18.93
CA LYS A 97 -1.80 31.57 -18.64
C LYS A 97 -1.80 31.93 -17.16
N GLU A 98 -2.13 33.18 -16.86
CA GLU A 98 -2.21 33.71 -15.49
C GLU A 98 -3.26 32.99 -14.60
N ASP A 99 -4.10 32.12 -15.18
CA ASP A 99 -5.18 31.42 -14.49
C ASP A 99 -4.80 30.02 -13.95
N PHE A 100 -3.58 29.53 -14.19
CA PHE A 100 -3.15 28.23 -13.66
C PHE A 100 -2.49 28.38 -12.29
N GLU A 101 -3.20 27.99 -11.24
CA GLU A 101 -2.72 27.97 -9.86
C GLU A 101 -2.73 26.53 -9.30
N CYS A 102 -1.64 26.10 -8.68
CA CYS A 102 -1.60 24.80 -8.01
C CYS A 102 -2.35 24.86 -6.68
N ALA A 103 -3.44 24.11 -6.52
CA ALA A 103 -4.25 24.16 -5.29
C ALA A 103 -3.55 23.61 -4.03
N VAL A 104 -2.37 22.99 -4.15
CA VAL A 104 -1.58 22.47 -3.02
C VAL A 104 -0.65 23.54 -2.44
N CYS A 105 0.14 24.22 -3.29
CA CYS A 105 1.06 25.28 -2.85
C CYS A 105 0.48 26.69 -2.97
N LYS A 106 -0.63 26.87 -3.70
CA LYS A 106 -1.26 28.17 -4.00
C LYS A 106 -0.36 29.14 -4.75
N GLU A 107 0.54 28.59 -5.55
CA GLU A 107 1.46 29.36 -6.39
C GLU A 107 1.02 29.26 -7.86
N PRO A 108 1.17 30.37 -8.62
CA PRO A 108 0.89 30.38 -10.04
C PRO A 108 1.93 29.55 -10.80
N ALA A 109 1.49 28.94 -11.90
CA ALA A 109 2.35 28.21 -12.82
C ALA A 109 3.43 29.11 -13.44
N GLN A 110 4.67 28.64 -13.49
CA GLN A 110 5.77 29.32 -14.16
C GLN A 110 6.25 28.54 -15.40
N ALA A 111 6.91 29.25 -16.31
CA ALA A 111 7.50 28.64 -17.49
C ALA A 111 8.59 27.62 -17.08
N GLY A 112 8.47 26.38 -17.56
CA GLY A 112 9.39 25.29 -17.23
C GLY A 112 8.94 24.42 -16.05
N ASP A 113 7.82 24.75 -15.39
CA ASP A 113 7.25 23.89 -14.37
C ASP A 113 6.63 22.63 -14.98
N LYS A 114 6.76 21.53 -14.25
CA LYS A 114 6.17 20.24 -14.60
C LYS A 114 4.87 20.04 -13.85
N PHE A 115 3.80 19.82 -14.59
CA PHE A 115 2.50 19.51 -14.05
C PHE A 115 2.13 18.05 -14.34
N LYS A 116 1.50 17.39 -13.37
CA LYS A 116 0.87 16.08 -13.56
C LYS A 116 -0.63 16.26 -13.63
N ILE A 117 -1.23 15.63 -14.63
CA ILE A 117 -2.68 15.62 -14.83
C ILE A 117 -3.25 14.32 -14.27
N LEU A 118 -4.16 14.44 -13.32
CA LEU A 118 -4.85 13.29 -12.71
C LEU A 118 -5.96 12.78 -13.65
N PRO A 119 -6.41 11.51 -13.54
CA PRO A 119 -7.55 10.98 -14.29
C PRO A 119 -8.86 11.76 -14.10
N CYS A 120 -8.98 12.51 -13.00
CA CYS A 120 -10.08 13.42 -12.74
C CYS A 120 -9.93 14.80 -13.43
N LYS A 121 -8.93 14.98 -14.30
CA LYS A 121 -8.59 16.21 -15.05
C LYS A 121 -8.15 17.40 -14.21
N HIS A 122 -7.71 17.16 -12.97
CA HIS A 122 -7.10 18.19 -12.14
C HIS A 122 -5.58 18.18 -12.33
N GLU A 123 -4.99 19.37 -12.35
CA GLU A 123 -3.58 19.59 -12.67
C GLU A 123 -2.86 20.15 -11.44
N PHE A 124 -1.66 19.64 -11.17
CA PHE A 124 -0.84 20.03 -10.03
C PHE A 124 0.64 19.95 -10.40
N HIS A 125 1.48 20.72 -9.72
CA HIS A 125 2.93 20.53 -9.80
C HIS A 125 3.30 19.07 -9.50
N GLU A 126 4.21 18.51 -10.29
CA GLU A 126 4.68 17.12 -10.15
C GLU A 126 5.11 16.84 -8.69
N GLU A 127 5.94 17.70 -8.11
CA GLU A 127 6.42 17.52 -6.74
C GLU A 127 5.30 17.61 -5.71
N CYS A 128 4.37 18.55 -5.86
CA CYS A 128 3.26 18.76 -4.95
C CYS A 128 2.34 17.53 -4.92
N ILE A 129 1.98 16.99 -6.09
CA ILE A 129 1.08 15.84 -6.15
C ILE A 129 1.78 14.56 -5.69
N LEU A 130 3.07 14.39 -5.96
CA LEU A 130 3.84 13.24 -5.48
C LEU A 130 3.93 13.22 -3.94
N LEU A 131 4.16 14.38 -3.31
CA LEU A 131 4.17 14.49 -1.85
C LEU A 131 2.78 14.23 -1.24
N TRP A 132 1.72 14.66 -1.93
CA TRP A 132 0.35 14.41 -1.50
C TRP A 132 0.00 12.93 -1.59
N LEU A 133 0.28 12.28 -2.73
CA LEU A 133 -0.06 10.86 -2.99
C LEU A 133 0.71 9.87 -2.10
N LYS A 134 1.83 10.29 -1.51
CA LYS A 134 2.55 9.56 -0.46
C LYS A 134 1.84 9.56 0.90
N LYS A 135 0.95 10.52 1.14
CA LYS A 135 0.21 10.66 2.40
C LYS A 135 -1.25 10.27 2.28
N ALA A 136 -1.85 10.48 1.11
CA ALA A 136 -3.25 10.22 0.86
C ALA A 136 -3.47 9.78 -0.59
N ASN A 137 -4.30 8.77 -0.81
CA ASN A 137 -4.66 8.28 -2.14
C ASN A 137 -5.81 9.06 -2.80
N SER A 138 -6.04 10.32 -2.45
CA SER A 138 -7.21 11.09 -2.95
C SER A 138 -6.83 12.40 -3.60
N CYS A 139 -7.59 12.85 -4.60
CA CYS A 139 -7.40 14.16 -5.23
C CYS A 139 -7.78 15.29 -4.24
N PRO A 140 -6.93 16.33 -4.06
CA PRO A 140 -7.23 17.47 -3.17
C PRO A 140 -8.52 18.23 -3.51
N ILE A 141 -8.94 18.23 -4.78
CA ILE A 141 -10.07 19.04 -5.26
C ILE A 141 -11.37 18.22 -5.26
N CYS A 142 -11.37 17.06 -5.93
CA CYS A 142 -12.60 16.28 -6.14
C CYS A 142 -12.70 15.02 -5.29
N ARG A 143 -11.70 14.74 -4.43
CA ARG A 143 -11.61 13.52 -3.61
C ARG A 143 -11.69 12.21 -4.41
N PHE A 144 -11.37 12.24 -5.70
CA PHE A 144 -11.23 11.03 -6.50
C PHE A 144 -10.15 10.12 -5.89
N ILE A 145 -10.51 8.87 -5.63
CA ILE A 145 -9.66 7.89 -4.92
C ILE A 145 -8.86 7.07 -5.94
N PHE A 146 -7.56 6.97 -5.71
CA PHE A 146 -6.62 6.14 -6.47
C PHE A 146 -6.53 4.74 -5.87
N GLU A 147 -6.23 3.77 -6.74
CA GLU A 147 -5.93 2.40 -6.32
C GLU A 147 -4.66 2.35 -5.48
N THR A 148 -4.68 1.59 -4.40
CA THR A 148 -3.52 1.39 -3.51
C THR A 148 -2.94 -0.01 -3.69
N ASP A 149 -1.67 -0.18 -3.28
CA ASP A 149 -1.02 -1.51 -3.28
C ASP A 149 -1.44 -2.35 -2.06
N ASP A 150 -2.21 -1.77 -1.12
CA ASP A 150 -2.68 -2.40 0.12
C ASP A 150 -4.00 -3.15 -0.09
N GLU A 151 -3.91 -4.47 -0.32
CA GLU A 151 -5.06 -5.36 -0.55
C GLU A 151 -6.15 -5.26 0.55
N VAL A 152 -5.71 -5.19 1.81
CA VAL A 152 -6.60 -5.14 2.99
C VAL A 152 -7.43 -3.84 3.00
N TYR A 153 -6.85 -2.73 2.57
CA TYR A 153 -7.55 -1.45 2.48
C TYR A 153 -8.55 -1.45 1.32
N GLU A 154 -8.18 -2.02 0.17
CA GLU A 154 -9.09 -2.14 -0.97
C GLU A 154 -10.28 -3.08 -0.68
N GLU A 155 -10.09 -4.12 0.13
CA GLU A 155 -11.20 -4.95 0.65
C GLU A 155 -12.20 -4.12 1.46
N LEU A 156 -11.71 -3.28 2.38
CA LEU A 156 -12.57 -2.38 3.16
C LEU A 156 -13.34 -1.43 2.25
N ARG A 157 -12.64 -0.82 1.28
CA ARG A 157 -13.23 0.13 0.34
C ARG A 157 -14.36 -0.49 -0.47
N ARG A 158 -14.16 -1.72 -0.97
CA ARG A 158 -15.21 -2.48 -1.69
C ARG A 158 -16.40 -2.77 -0.79
N PHE A 159 -16.17 -3.20 0.45
CA PHE A 159 -17.24 -3.47 1.40
C PHE A 159 -18.10 -2.22 1.70
N GLN A 160 -17.45 -1.08 1.90
CA GLN A 160 -18.14 0.21 2.11
C GLN A 160 -18.95 0.60 0.88
N GLN A 161 -18.35 0.54 -0.32
CA GLN A 161 -19.03 0.85 -1.56
C GLN A 161 -20.26 -0.04 -1.80
N ASP A 162 -20.16 -1.34 -1.49
CA ASP A 162 -21.29 -2.25 -1.59
C ASP A 162 -22.40 -1.95 -0.58
N ALA A 163 -22.04 -1.51 0.63
CA ALA A 163 -23.00 -1.05 1.63
C ALA A 163 -23.75 0.20 1.17
N ASP A 164 -23.03 1.18 0.61
CA ASP A 164 -23.62 2.40 0.08
C ASP A 164 -24.52 2.11 -1.13
N ASN A 165 -24.08 1.24 -2.04
CA ASN A 165 -24.89 0.78 -3.17
C ASN A 165 -26.18 0.09 -2.70
N ARG A 166 -26.12 -0.73 -1.63
CA ARG A 166 -27.32 -1.36 -1.04
C ARG A 166 -28.28 -0.31 -0.47
N ARG A 167 -27.76 0.67 0.27
CA ARG A 167 -28.55 1.79 0.83
C ARG A 167 -29.19 2.59 -0.29
N GLN A 168 -28.43 3.00 -1.31
CA GLN A 168 -28.94 3.75 -2.44
C GLN A 168 -30.03 2.99 -3.20
N ARG A 169 -29.91 1.67 -3.38
CA ARG A 169 -30.97 0.85 -3.98
C ARG A 169 -32.25 0.85 -3.13
N GLN A 170 -32.11 0.74 -1.81
CA GLN A 170 -33.24 0.82 -0.89
C GLN A 170 -33.90 2.19 -0.95
N ASP A 171 -33.12 3.27 -0.92
CA ASP A 171 -33.63 4.64 -0.99
C ASP A 171 -34.33 4.91 -2.32
N ASN A 172 -33.75 4.45 -3.43
CA ASN A 172 -34.38 4.53 -4.75
C ASN A 172 -35.72 3.77 -4.79
N LEU A 173 -35.79 2.59 -4.17
CA LEU A 173 -37.03 1.83 -4.04
C LEU A 173 -38.06 2.57 -3.20
N MET A 174 -37.65 3.12 -2.05
CA MET A 174 -38.53 3.90 -1.18
C MET A 174 -39.06 5.15 -1.92
N ASN A 175 -38.19 5.89 -2.60
CA ASN A 175 -38.58 7.07 -3.37
C ASN A 175 -39.54 6.74 -4.53
N SER A 176 -39.38 5.58 -5.18
CA SER A 176 -40.28 5.14 -6.26
C SER A 176 -41.65 4.66 -5.77
N MET A 177 -41.81 4.28 -4.50
CA MET A 177 -43.10 3.80 -3.96
C MET A 177 -43.98 4.93 -3.40
N PHE A 178 -43.40 6.08 -3.06
CA PHE A 178 -44.09 7.20 -2.42
C PHE A 178 -44.02 8.52 -3.20
N GLY A 179 -43.30 8.57 -4.34
CA GLY A 179 -43.22 9.70 -5.26
C GLY A 179 -44.18 9.56 -6.44
#